data_AF-A0A3S0PIW9-F1
#
_entry.id   AF-A0A3S0PIW9-F1
#
_cell.length_a   1.000
_cell.length_b   1.000
_cell.length_c   1.000
_cell.angle_alpha   90.00
_cell.angle_beta   90.00
_cell.angle_gamma   90.00
#
_symmetry.space_group_name_H-M   'P 1'
#
loop_
_entity.id
_entity.type
_entity.pdbx_description
1 polymer ?
#
loop_
_entity_poly.entity_id
_entity_poly.type
_entity_poly.pdbx_seq_one_letter_code
_entity_poly.pdbx_strand_id
1 'polypeptide(L)'
;MTFDVPDASYYGALITNDSFEILVRKNANTGEGLFLRWPHDSDTRPDLLVQSCLDKEFGVNAQLIEGYDAIVFIKGGSLVNFIVHYLGGDIEAVGLQWVTLKTAWELVFKLEDHEVLLSDSASLGVLDRWIRNRRRKIAEESFDGEQKKWLEKFDRLCDRVRYVLGRDSACYGGDGLYSEYIKSIISSAISTMKEQEDLDLYLNDLFGRTSKPGRSAAREADLIQAIHVSLALSSLDLYNAEYTNHVKECRRVLGFLVALENIYGSSSLEIRRRAIEGGNGRWRGHDKAGRIKSDQIKVGQVKSIESAILKVLEDKKLYRKSDRVDVIAGKIAGAVQGEISTLGLGDFFVDKDLQLFIWHFISENKVARGLIK
;
A
#
# COMPACT_ATOMS: atom_id res chain seq x y z
N MET A 1 35.54 -1.02 3.33
CA MET A 1 34.68 -0.14 4.13
C MET A 1 34.29 -0.88 5.39
N THR A 2 34.24 -0.22 6.54
CA THR A 2 33.70 -0.78 7.80
C THR A 2 32.31 -0.21 7.99
N PHE A 3 31.29 -1.07 7.97
CA PHE A 3 29.93 -0.71 8.32
C PHE A 3 29.79 -0.80 9.84
N ASP A 4 29.22 0.23 10.47
CA ASP A 4 28.87 0.21 11.89
C ASP A 4 27.58 -0.60 12.04
N VAL A 5 27.66 -1.92 12.14
CA VAL A 5 26.49 -2.82 12.04
C VAL A 5 25.89 -3.07 13.44
N PRO A 6 24.56 -2.98 13.65
CA PRO A 6 23.95 -3.24 14.93
C PRO A 6 24.03 -4.73 15.25
N ASP A 7 24.24 -5.05 16.51
CA ASP A 7 24.20 -6.43 16.99
C ASP A 7 22.82 -7.06 16.74
N ALA A 8 22.83 -8.17 16.01
CA ALA A 8 21.65 -8.94 15.70
C ALA A 8 21.87 -10.44 15.83
N SER A 9 20.80 -11.15 16.18
CA SER A 9 20.83 -12.62 16.30
C SER A 9 21.03 -13.30 14.94
N TYR A 10 20.65 -12.64 13.85
CA TYR A 10 20.77 -13.12 12.48
C TYR A 10 21.22 -12.00 11.55
N TYR A 11 21.98 -12.38 10.52
CA TYR A 11 22.31 -11.52 9.39
C TYR A 11 21.85 -12.14 8.08
N GLY A 12 21.21 -11.33 7.24
CA GLY A 12 20.63 -11.75 5.97
C GLY A 12 21.25 -11.08 4.76
N ALA A 13 21.09 -11.70 3.59
CA ALA A 13 21.49 -11.17 2.29
C ALA A 13 20.28 -10.94 1.39
N LEU A 14 20.10 -9.68 1.00
CA LEU A 14 19.14 -9.22 -0.01
C LEU A 14 19.92 -8.94 -1.29
N ILE A 15 19.89 -9.91 -2.20
CA ILE A 15 20.77 -9.92 -3.38
C ILE A 15 20.01 -9.41 -4.61
N THR A 16 20.63 -8.51 -5.35
CA THR A 16 20.08 -7.93 -6.58
C THR A 16 21.14 -7.80 -7.68
N ASN A 17 20.71 -7.66 -8.93
CA ASN A 17 21.57 -7.50 -10.11
C ASN A 17 21.38 -6.13 -10.79
N ASP A 18 22.07 -5.90 -11.92
CA ASP A 18 21.99 -4.64 -12.68
C ASP A 18 20.58 -4.35 -13.24
N SER A 19 19.78 -5.40 -13.46
CA SER A 19 18.38 -5.31 -13.89
C SER A 19 17.43 -5.05 -12.74
N PHE A 20 17.92 -4.96 -11.50
CA PHE A 20 17.16 -4.90 -10.26
C PHE A 20 16.21 -6.08 -10.05
N GLU A 21 16.58 -7.25 -10.58
CA GLU A 21 15.95 -8.50 -10.19
C GLU A 21 16.46 -8.91 -8.81
N ILE A 22 15.66 -9.74 -8.13
CA ILE A 22 15.89 -10.14 -6.75
C ILE A 22 16.18 -11.63 -6.74
N LEU A 23 17.24 -12.03 -6.06
CA LEU A 23 17.55 -13.45 -5.89
C LEU A 23 16.76 -14.01 -4.71
N VAL A 24 15.99 -15.05 -4.95
CA VAL A 24 15.17 -15.72 -3.92
C VAL A 24 15.33 -17.23 -4.01
N ARG A 25 14.99 -17.95 -2.93
CA ARG A 25 14.91 -19.42 -2.95
C ARG A 25 13.79 -19.90 -3.88
N LYS A 26 14.05 -20.94 -4.68
CA LYS A 26 13.08 -21.54 -5.62
C LYS A 26 11.97 -22.30 -4.91
N ASN A 27 12.35 -23.05 -3.87
CA ASN A 27 11.45 -23.84 -3.02
C ASN A 27 11.64 -23.41 -1.56
N ALA A 28 11.15 -22.23 -1.19
CA ALA A 28 11.16 -21.81 0.20
C ALA A 28 10.29 -22.79 1.01
N ASN A 29 10.94 -23.67 1.80
CA ASN A 29 10.26 -24.57 2.70
C ASN A 29 9.55 -23.77 3.82
N THR A 30 8.52 -24.36 4.41
CA THR A 30 7.86 -23.84 5.61
C THR A 30 8.90 -23.64 6.72
N GLY A 31 9.21 -22.38 7.04
CA GLY A 31 10.10 -22.00 8.14
C GLY A 31 11.39 -21.26 7.75
N GLU A 32 11.93 -21.46 6.53
CA GLU A 32 13.22 -20.86 6.15
C GLU A 32 13.07 -19.44 5.57
N GLY A 33 11.95 -19.15 4.89
CA GLY A 33 11.73 -17.89 4.18
C GLY A 33 12.29 -17.90 2.75
N LEU A 34 12.05 -16.82 2.01
CA LEU A 34 12.54 -16.58 0.65
C LEU A 34 14.00 -16.15 0.62
N PHE A 35 14.45 -15.40 1.63
CA PHE A 35 15.75 -14.76 1.67
C PHE A 35 16.77 -15.55 2.48
N LEU A 36 18.04 -15.37 2.15
CA LEU A 36 19.14 -16.05 2.84
C LEU A 36 19.46 -15.32 4.15
N ARG A 37 19.55 -16.06 5.26
CA ARG A 37 19.88 -15.55 6.58
C ARG A 37 20.63 -16.59 7.40
N TRP A 38 21.56 -16.13 8.21
CA TRP A 38 22.43 -16.97 9.03
C TRP A 38 22.42 -16.49 10.48
N PRO A 39 22.43 -17.41 11.45
CA PRO A 39 22.60 -17.04 12.86
C PRO A 39 23.98 -16.42 13.07
N HIS A 40 24.06 -15.47 14.00
CA HIS A 40 25.31 -14.91 14.46
C HIS A 40 25.64 -15.47 15.84
N ASP A 41 26.64 -16.34 15.88
CA ASP A 41 27.06 -17.06 17.08
C ASP A 41 28.55 -16.88 17.39
N SER A 42 29.26 -16.02 16.65
CA SER A 42 30.72 -15.89 16.72
C SER A 42 31.21 -14.45 16.68
N ASP A 43 32.46 -14.25 17.09
CA ASP A 43 33.19 -12.97 16.96
C ASP A 43 33.47 -12.57 15.50
N THR A 44 32.91 -13.30 14.53
CA THR A 44 33.03 -12.98 13.10
C THR A 44 32.24 -11.71 12.82
N ARG A 45 32.89 -10.76 12.12
CA ARG A 45 32.20 -9.55 11.67
C ARG A 45 30.99 -9.90 10.78
N PRO A 46 29.83 -9.25 10.96
CA PRO A 46 28.61 -9.58 10.24
C PRO A 46 28.72 -9.53 8.71
N ASP A 47 29.45 -8.56 8.17
CA ASP A 47 29.67 -8.44 6.72
C ASP A 47 30.49 -9.61 6.16
N LEU A 48 31.49 -10.06 6.91
CA LEU A 48 32.31 -11.22 6.54
C LEU A 48 31.54 -12.54 6.69
N LEU A 49 30.68 -12.66 7.69
CA LEU A 49 29.79 -13.81 7.84
C LEU A 49 28.96 -14.01 6.57
N VAL A 50 28.21 -12.98 6.19
CA VAL A 50 27.32 -13.03 5.02
C VAL A 50 28.08 -13.34 3.74
N GLN A 51 29.21 -12.66 3.49
CA GLN A 51 30.02 -12.93 2.30
C GLN A 51 30.57 -14.37 2.29
N SER A 52 31.06 -14.85 3.43
CA SER A 52 31.66 -16.19 3.52
C SER A 52 30.61 -17.30 3.36
N CYS A 53 29.39 -17.10 3.87
CA CYS A 53 28.31 -18.06 3.71
C CYS A 53 27.77 -18.07 2.29
N LEU A 54 27.64 -16.92 1.62
CA LEU A 54 27.26 -16.87 0.20
C LEU A 54 28.22 -17.65 -0.69
N ASP A 55 29.53 -17.50 -0.47
CA ASP A 55 30.55 -18.22 -1.23
C ASP A 55 30.58 -19.71 -0.87
N LYS A 56 30.66 -20.06 0.41
CA LYS A 56 30.86 -21.46 0.84
C LYS A 56 29.61 -22.34 0.69
N GLU A 57 28.43 -21.81 1.00
CA GLU A 57 27.19 -22.59 0.98
C GLU A 57 26.51 -22.55 -0.38
N PHE A 58 26.65 -21.45 -1.13
CA PHE A 58 25.92 -21.23 -2.37
C PHE A 58 26.82 -21.00 -3.60
N GLY A 59 28.14 -20.88 -3.45
CA GLY A 59 29.04 -20.57 -4.57
C GLY A 59 28.71 -19.22 -5.24
N VAL A 60 28.10 -18.30 -4.49
CA VAL A 60 27.65 -16.98 -4.98
C VAL A 60 28.68 -15.93 -4.61
N ASN A 61 29.31 -15.35 -5.63
CA ASN A 61 30.15 -14.17 -5.48
C ASN A 61 29.29 -12.92 -5.55
N ALA A 62 29.37 -12.07 -4.52
CA ALA A 62 28.55 -10.88 -4.41
C ALA A 62 29.28 -9.74 -3.68
N GLN A 63 29.02 -8.51 -4.10
CA GLN A 63 29.60 -7.29 -3.52
C GLN A 63 28.61 -6.61 -2.59
N LEU A 64 29.04 -6.29 -1.37
CA LEU A 64 28.24 -5.50 -0.44
C LEU A 64 28.05 -4.08 -0.98
N ILE A 65 26.80 -3.64 -1.17
CA ILE A 65 26.48 -2.31 -1.69
C ILE A 65 26.18 -1.35 -0.54
N GLU A 66 25.25 -1.75 0.31
CA GLU A 66 24.72 -0.91 1.37
C GLU A 66 24.59 -1.72 2.65
N GLY A 67 25.00 -1.09 3.75
CA GLY A 67 24.72 -1.58 5.08
C GLY A 67 23.23 -1.45 5.40
N TYR A 68 22.81 -2.23 6.37
CA TYR A 68 21.46 -2.26 6.93
C TYR A 68 20.73 -0.89 7.00
N ASP A 69 19.44 -0.88 6.61
CA ASP A 69 18.55 0.30 6.75
C ASP A 69 17.63 0.17 7.98
N ALA A 70 17.43 -1.05 8.49
CA ALA A 70 16.58 -1.34 9.64
C ALA A 70 16.88 -2.70 10.29
N ILE A 71 16.51 -2.85 11.56
CA ILE A 71 16.45 -4.14 12.27
C ILE A 71 15.04 -4.73 12.08
N VAL A 72 14.96 -5.98 11.64
CA VAL A 72 13.72 -6.75 11.51
C VAL A 72 13.62 -7.71 12.69
N PHE A 73 12.43 -7.85 13.29
CA PHE A 73 12.22 -8.84 14.35
C PHE A 73 11.71 -10.15 13.74
N ILE A 74 12.38 -11.25 14.06
CA ILE A 74 12.05 -12.58 13.55
C ILE A 74 11.93 -13.58 14.69
N LYS A 75 11.37 -14.76 14.39
CA LYS A 75 11.44 -15.88 15.31
C LYS A 75 12.91 -16.23 15.59
N GLY A 76 13.32 -16.13 16.86
CA GLY A 76 14.70 -16.37 17.27
C GLY A 76 15.52 -15.11 17.55
N GLY A 77 15.01 -13.90 17.27
CA GLY A 77 15.66 -12.65 17.69
C GLY A 77 15.57 -11.52 16.65
N SER A 78 16.61 -10.71 16.59
CA SER A 78 16.74 -9.63 15.60
C SER A 78 17.45 -10.12 14.34
N LEU A 79 17.04 -9.58 13.19
CA LEU A 79 17.61 -9.80 11.87
C LEU A 79 18.08 -8.47 11.31
N VAL A 80 19.31 -8.45 10.80
CA VAL A 80 19.85 -7.32 10.04
C VAL A 80 20.16 -7.79 8.63
N ASN A 81 19.58 -7.10 7.64
CA ASN A 81 19.78 -7.44 6.24
C ASN A 81 20.84 -6.55 5.59
N PHE A 82 21.69 -7.16 4.79
CA PHE A 82 22.63 -6.48 3.91
C PHE A 82 22.10 -6.49 2.47
N ILE A 83 22.30 -5.39 1.75
CA ILE A 83 21.99 -5.32 0.33
C ILE A 83 23.26 -5.60 -0.46
N VAL A 84 23.18 -6.62 -1.32
CA VAL A 84 24.34 -7.19 -2.00
C VAL A 84 24.10 -7.22 -3.50
N HIS A 85 25.12 -6.84 -4.27
CA HIS A 85 25.13 -6.92 -5.72
C HIS A 85 25.72 -8.25 -6.16
N TYR A 86 25.02 -8.97 -7.02
CA TYR A 86 25.53 -10.22 -7.58
C TYR A 86 26.66 -9.99 -8.59
N LEU A 87 27.76 -10.75 -8.46
CA LEU A 87 28.90 -10.70 -9.38
C LEU A 87 29.06 -11.98 -10.21
N GLY A 88 28.67 -13.14 -9.68
CA GLY A 88 28.80 -14.43 -10.38
C GLY A 88 28.49 -15.65 -9.51
N GLY A 89 28.36 -16.82 -10.14
CA GLY A 89 27.93 -18.07 -9.52
C GLY A 89 26.94 -18.87 -10.39
N ASP A 90 26.66 -20.11 -10.00
CA ASP A 90 25.57 -20.91 -10.60
C ASP A 90 24.41 -20.99 -9.61
N ILE A 91 23.50 -20.02 -9.71
CA ILE A 91 22.38 -19.88 -8.78
C ILE A 91 21.33 -20.98 -8.92
N GLU A 92 21.16 -21.55 -10.12
CA GLU A 92 20.13 -22.59 -10.34
C GLU A 92 20.57 -23.90 -9.70
N ALA A 93 21.85 -24.24 -9.79
CA ALA A 93 22.43 -25.43 -9.16
C ALA A 93 22.23 -25.44 -7.63
N VAL A 94 22.14 -24.27 -7.00
CA VAL A 94 21.94 -24.12 -5.55
C VAL A 94 20.51 -23.78 -5.16
N GLY A 95 19.55 -23.96 -6.07
CA GLY A 95 18.12 -23.82 -5.78
C GLY A 95 17.65 -22.38 -5.60
N LEU A 96 18.37 -21.41 -6.15
CA LEU A 96 17.99 -19.99 -6.18
C LEU A 96 17.43 -19.62 -7.56
N GLN A 97 16.68 -18.52 -7.62
CA GLN A 97 16.09 -18.01 -8.87
C GLN A 97 16.02 -16.49 -8.86
N TRP A 98 16.18 -15.90 -10.04
CA TRP A 98 15.88 -14.48 -10.27
C TRP A 98 14.38 -14.27 -10.40
N VAL A 99 13.88 -13.26 -9.70
CA VAL A 99 12.49 -12.82 -9.82
C VAL A 99 12.41 -11.31 -9.91
N THR A 100 11.36 -10.81 -10.57
CA THR A 100 11.04 -9.39 -10.50
C THR A 100 10.59 -9.01 -9.09
N LEU A 101 10.72 -7.73 -8.73
CA LEU A 101 10.21 -7.21 -7.46
C LEU A 101 8.72 -7.56 -7.23
N LYS A 102 7.88 -7.46 -8.27
CA LYS A 102 6.47 -7.84 -8.22
C LYS A 102 6.31 -9.32 -7.86
N THR A 103 7.04 -10.19 -8.55
CA THR A 103 7.01 -11.63 -8.32
C THR A 103 7.55 -11.99 -6.93
N ALA A 104 8.59 -11.32 -6.44
CA ALA A 104 9.11 -11.51 -5.08
C ALA A 104 8.02 -11.28 -4.03
N TRP A 105 7.30 -10.15 -4.13
CA TRP A 105 6.18 -9.87 -3.22
C TRP A 105 5.05 -10.90 -3.35
N GLU A 106 4.68 -11.31 -4.56
CA GLU A 106 3.69 -12.38 -4.76
C GLU A 106 4.10 -13.69 -4.11
N LEU A 107 5.40 -14.01 -4.07
CA LEU A 107 5.94 -15.18 -3.39
C LEU A 107 5.93 -15.01 -1.86
N VAL A 108 6.30 -13.83 -1.34
CA VAL A 108 6.22 -13.52 0.10
C VAL A 108 4.79 -13.67 0.61
N PHE A 109 3.78 -13.18 -0.12
CA PHE A 109 2.38 -13.29 0.28
C PHE A 109 1.80 -14.71 0.17
N LYS A 110 2.53 -15.65 -0.44
CA LYS A 110 2.16 -17.07 -0.47
C LYS A 110 2.76 -17.88 0.70
N LEU A 111 3.60 -17.26 1.53
CA LEU A 111 4.16 -17.93 2.71
C LEU A 111 3.05 -18.24 3.73
N GLU A 112 2.99 -19.51 4.15
CA GLU A 112 1.97 -19.99 5.10
C GLU A 112 2.31 -19.63 6.55
N ASP A 113 3.60 -19.60 6.90
CA ASP A 113 4.05 -19.22 8.25
C ASP A 113 3.99 -17.69 8.40
N HIS A 114 3.12 -17.23 9.31
CA HIS A 114 2.88 -15.81 9.52
C HIS A 114 4.12 -15.05 10.01
N GLU A 115 4.95 -15.66 10.86
CA GLU A 115 6.17 -15.01 11.37
C GLU A 115 7.19 -14.85 10.24
N VAL A 116 7.33 -15.89 9.40
CA VAL A 116 8.20 -15.85 8.23
C VAL A 116 7.69 -14.81 7.22
N LEU A 117 6.38 -14.80 6.94
CA LEU A 117 5.74 -13.81 6.07
C LEU A 117 6.02 -12.38 6.53
N LEU A 118 5.87 -12.08 7.82
CA LEU A 118 6.13 -10.75 8.36
C LEU A 118 7.61 -10.37 8.21
N SER A 119 8.52 -11.30 8.52
CA SER A 119 9.95 -11.05 8.42
C SER A 119 10.42 -10.82 6.98
N ASP A 120 9.91 -11.61 6.03
CA ASP A 120 10.26 -11.50 4.61
C ASP A 120 9.60 -10.30 3.96
N SER A 121 8.39 -9.94 4.39
CA SER A 121 7.74 -8.69 3.97
C SER A 121 8.56 -7.48 4.39
N ALA A 122 9.03 -7.46 5.64
CA ALA A 122 9.88 -6.37 6.14
C ALA A 122 11.23 -6.31 5.40
N SER A 123 11.86 -7.47 5.18
CA SER A 123 13.13 -7.58 4.46
C SER A 123 13.00 -7.14 3.01
N LEU A 124 11.96 -7.59 2.31
CA LEU A 124 11.69 -7.17 0.93
C LEU A 124 11.33 -5.68 0.85
N GLY A 125 10.64 -5.14 1.85
CA GLY A 125 10.37 -3.70 1.94
C GLY A 125 11.64 -2.84 1.98
N VAL A 126 12.69 -3.31 2.65
CA VAL A 126 14.02 -2.66 2.65
C VAL A 126 14.64 -2.69 1.25
N LEU A 127 14.71 -3.86 0.62
CA LEU A 127 15.29 -3.98 -0.73
C LEU A 127 14.49 -3.21 -1.77
N ASP A 128 13.15 -3.24 -1.70
CA ASP A 128 12.26 -2.50 -2.58
C ASP A 128 12.54 -1.00 -2.49
N ARG A 129 12.58 -0.43 -1.28
CA ARG A 129 12.93 0.98 -1.07
C ARG A 129 14.28 1.32 -1.68
N TRP A 130 15.28 0.47 -1.47
CA TRP A 130 16.60 0.67 -2.03
C TRP A 130 16.61 0.65 -3.56
N ILE A 131 16.03 -0.38 -4.18
CA ILE A 131 15.91 -0.53 -5.64
C ILE A 131 15.23 0.70 -6.23
N ARG A 132 14.15 1.16 -5.59
CA ARG A 132 13.40 2.35 -6.01
C ARG A 132 14.26 3.62 -5.95
N ASN A 133 14.94 3.85 -4.83
CA ASN A 133 15.84 4.99 -4.67
C ASN A 133 16.98 4.96 -5.69
N ARG A 134 17.53 3.78 -5.97
CA ARG A 134 18.59 3.60 -6.95
C ARG A 134 18.11 3.89 -8.38
N ARG A 135 16.96 3.34 -8.78
CA ARG A 135 16.31 3.63 -10.07
C ARG A 135 15.99 5.11 -10.24
N ARG A 136 15.47 5.74 -9.19
CA ARG A 136 15.21 7.18 -9.15
C ARG A 136 16.49 7.98 -9.38
N LYS A 137 17.56 7.69 -8.62
CA LYS A 137 18.85 8.37 -8.75
C LYS A 137 19.41 8.27 -10.17
N ILE A 138 19.34 7.10 -10.80
CA ILE A 138 19.76 6.89 -12.19
C ILE A 138 18.92 7.74 -13.16
N ALA A 139 17.60 7.78 -12.98
CA ALA A 139 16.75 8.62 -13.83
C ALA A 139 17.07 10.11 -13.67
N GLU A 140 17.33 10.56 -12.44
CA GLU A 140 17.65 11.95 -12.08
C GLU A 140 19.09 12.36 -12.42
N GLU A 141 19.99 11.44 -12.76
CA GLU A 141 21.35 11.76 -13.22
C GLU A 141 21.35 12.62 -14.49
N SER A 142 20.32 12.44 -15.33
CA SER A 142 20.12 13.23 -16.56
C SER A 142 19.61 14.65 -16.32
N PHE A 143 19.12 14.96 -15.11
CA PHE A 143 18.49 16.23 -14.81
C PHE A 143 19.53 17.27 -14.36
N ASP A 144 19.37 18.49 -14.85
CA ASP A 144 20.14 19.63 -14.35
C ASP A 144 19.70 20.07 -12.94
N GLY A 145 20.42 21.03 -12.36
CA GLY A 145 20.15 21.52 -11.00
C GLY A 145 18.82 22.26 -10.83
N GLU A 146 18.24 22.80 -11.90
CA GLU A 146 16.94 23.46 -11.88
C GLU A 146 15.80 22.44 -12.03
N GLN A 147 15.94 21.49 -12.97
CA GLN A 147 15.02 20.36 -13.14
C GLN A 147 14.86 19.57 -11.84
N LYS A 148 15.95 19.32 -11.10
CA LYS A 148 15.89 18.65 -9.79
C LYS A 148 15.04 19.40 -8.76
N LYS A 149 15.15 20.74 -8.70
CA LYS A 149 14.35 21.57 -7.78
C LYS A 149 12.86 21.53 -8.11
N TRP A 150 12.52 21.52 -9.41
CA TRP A 150 11.13 21.40 -9.85
C TRP A 150 10.58 20.00 -9.65
N LEU A 151 11.39 18.97 -9.91
CA LEU A 151 11.06 17.57 -9.65
C LEU A 151 10.69 17.33 -8.19
N GLU A 152 11.46 17.85 -7.22
CA GLU A 152 11.12 17.70 -5.79
C GLU A 152 9.73 18.26 -5.43
N LYS A 153 9.32 19.37 -6.07
CA LYS A 153 7.98 19.95 -5.86
C LYS A 153 6.91 19.11 -6.55
N PHE A 154 7.19 18.67 -7.76
CA PHE A 154 6.30 17.83 -8.55
C PHE A 154 6.06 16.47 -7.89
N ASP A 155 7.09 15.87 -7.31
CA ASP A 155 7.01 14.62 -6.57
C ASP A 155 6.00 14.67 -5.42
N ARG A 156 6.06 15.73 -4.61
CA ARG A 156 5.09 15.95 -3.53
C ARG A 156 3.65 16.08 -4.05
N LEU A 157 3.49 16.67 -5.24
CA LEU A 157 2.19 16.76 -5.89
C LEU A 157 1.71 15.38 -6.36
N CYS A 158 2.59 14.58 -6.97
CA CYS A 158 2.30 13.20 -7.37
C CYS A 158 1.90 12.33 -6.16
N ASP A 159 2.59 12.46 -5.02
CA ASP A 159 2.21 11.78 -3.78
C ASP A 159 0.83 12.21 -3.29
N ARG A 160 0.54 13.51 -3.32
CA ARG A 160 -0.80 14.01 -2.97
C ARG A 160 -1.87 13.46 -3.90
N VAL A 161 -1.63 13.39 -5.21
CA VAL A 161 -2.58 12.80 -6.16
C VAL A 161 -2.82 11.33 -5.83
N ARG A 162 -1.76 10.54 -5.61
CA ARG A 162 -1.86 9.13 -5.21
C ARG A 162 -2.72 8.96 -3.95
N TYR A 163 -2.47 9.79 -2.94
CA TYR A 163 -3.22 9.77 -1.68
C TYR A 163 -4.70 10.14 -1.87
N VAL A 164 -4.99 11.24 -2.58
CA VAL A 164 -6.37 11.73 -2.77
C VAL A 164 -7.18 10.77 -3.63
N LEU A 165 -6.59 10.14 -4.65
CA LEU A 165 -7.28 9.18 -5.51
C LEU A 165 -7.37 7.75 -4.90
N GLY A 166 -7.01 7.59 -3.64
CA GLY A 166 -7.37 6.41 -2.84
C GLY A 166 -6.67 5.12 -3.25
N ARG A 167 -5.41 5.17 -3.71
CA ARG A 167 -4.63 3.96 -4.02
C ARG A 167 -3.59 3.69 -2.93
N ASP A 168 -4.08 3.39 -1.73
CA ASP A 168 -3.28 2.95 -0.56
C ASP A 168 -2.85 1.47 -0.69
N SER A 169 -2.19 1.12 -1.80
CA SER A 169 -1.39 -0.12 -1.80
C SER A 169 -0.07 0.19 -1.09
N ALA A 170 -0.08 0.12 0.23
CA ALA A 170 1.06 0.44 1.10
C ALA A 170 2.34 -0.37 0.82
N CYS A 171 2.22 -1.47 0.06
CA CYS A 171 3.31 -2.42 -0.15
C CYS A 171 3.95 -2.35 -1.54
N TYR A 172 3.40 -1.56 -2.48
CA TYR A 172 3.84 -1.59 -3.88
C TYR A 172 3.95 -0.22 -4.52
N GLY A 173 5.02 -0.06 -5.30
CA GLY A 173 4.96 0.79 -6.48
C GLY A 173 5.39 2.23 -6.28
N GLY A 174 6.49 2.50 -5.55
CA GLY A 174 7.22 3.77 -5.62
C GLY A 174 6.56 4.98 -4.96
N ASP A 175 7.29 6.09 -4.90
CA ASP A 175 6.82 7.37 -4.34
C ASP A 175 6.94 8.48 -5.40
N GLY A 176 6.13 9.52 -5.26
CA GLY A 176 6.08 10.65 -6.15
C GLY A 176 5.86 10.27 -7.62
N LEU A 177 6.60 10.92 -8.53
CA LEU A 177 6.59 10.69 -9.97
C LEU A 177 6.97 9.25 -10.33
N TYR A 178 7.81 8.62 -9.50
CA TYR A 178 8.34 7.29 -9.80
C TYR A 178 7.40 6.16 -9.38
N SER A 179 6.28 6.50 -8.74
CA SER A 179 5.29 5.51 -8.37
C SER A 179 4.64 4.85 -9.59
N GLU A 180 4.40 3.54 -9.53
CA GLU A 180 3.80 2.76 -10.63
C GLU A 180 2.41 3.30 -10.98
N TYR A 181 1.65 3.72 -9.98
CA TYR A 181 0.35 4.34 -10.18
C TYR A 181 0.46 5.65 -10.97
N ILE A 182 1.35 6.56 -10.57
CA ILE A 182 1.54 7.84 -11.27
C ILE A 182 2.12 7.63 -12.67
N LYS A 183 3.09 6.71 -12.83
CA LYS A 183 3.62 6.34 -14.15
C LYS A 183 2.54 5.78 -15.07
N SER A 184 1.64 4.94 -14.54
CA SER A 184 0.52 4.40 -15.30
C SER A 184 -0.46 5.49 -15.72
N ILE A 185 -0.79 6.43 -14.81
CA ILE A 185 -1.62 7.60 -15.13
C ILE A 185 -0.99 8.43 -16.24
N ILE A 186 0.28 8.82 -16.09
CA ILE A 186 0.99 9.67 -17.04
C ILE A 186 1.04 8.98 -18.40
N SER A 187 1.44 7.70 -18.43
CA SER A 187 1.50 6.92 -19.67
C SER A 187 0.13 6.83 -20.35
N SER A 188 -0.93 6.52 -19.59
CA SER A 188 -2.29 6.42 -20.10
C SER A 188 -2.77 7.75 -20.66
N ALA A 189 -2.56 8.86 -19.94
CA ALA A 189 -2.98 10.18 -20.37
C ALA A 189 -2.22 10.63 -21.62
N ILE A 190 -0.92 10.35 -21.72
CA ILE A 190 -0.12 10.62 -22.93
C ILE A 190 -0.69 9.86 -24.13
N SER A 191 -1.02 8.57 -23.97
CA SER A 191 -1.64 7.79 -25.05
C SER A 191 -2.98 8.39 -25.47
N THR A 192 -3.86 8.71 -24.51
CA THR A 192 -5.15 9.36 -24.80
C THR A 192 -4.98 10.68 -25.54
N MET A 193 -4.01 11.52 -25.14
CA MET A 193 -3.74 12.81 -25.80
C MET A 193 -3.26 12.62 -27.24
N LYS A 194 -2.45 11.58 -27.51
CA LYS A 194 -1.95 11.27 -28.86
C LYS A 194 -3.04 10.78 -29.81
N GLU A 195 -4.11 10.20 -29.28
CA GLU A 195 -5.25 9.71 -30.06
C GLU A 195 -6.24 10.82 -30.46
N GLN A 196 -6.08 12.05 -29.94
CA GLN A 196 -6.98 13.15 -30.26
C GLN A 196 -6.60 13.82 -31.59
N GLU A 197 -7.58 13.94 -32.50
CA GLU A 197 -7.41 14.67 -33.76
C GLU A 197 -7.15 16.18 -33.53
N ASP A 198 -7.81 16.76 -32.54
CA ASP A 198 -7.62 18.13 -32.08
C ASP A 198 -7.43 18.15 -30.55
N LEU A 199 -6.16 18.18 -30.14
CA LEU A 199 -5.79 18.19 -28.73
C LEU A 199 -6.28 19.45 -28.01
N ASP A 200 -6.23 20.61 -28.66
CA ASP A 200 -6.63 21.88 -28.04
C ASP A 200 -8.13 21.90 -27.77
N LEU A 201 -8.94 21.43 -28.72
CA LEU A 201 -10.38 21.28 -28.53
C LEU A 201 -10.69 20.29 -27.39
N TYR A 202 -10.02 19.15 -27.36
CA TYR A 202 -10.17 18.15 -26.28
C TYR A 202 -9.86 18.74 -24.90
N LEU A 203 -8.73 19.45 -24.77
CA LEU A 203 -8.32 20.07 -23.50
C LEU A 203 -9.29 21.17 -23.06
N ASN A 204 -9.72 22.03 -23.99
CA ASN A 204 -10.66 23.10 -23.71
C ASN A 204 -12.02 22.56 -23.25
N ASP A 205 -12.52 21.51 -23.90
CA ASP A 205 -13.77 20.85 -23.54
C ASP A 205 -13.67 20.15 -22.18
N LEU A 206 -12.62 19.35 -21.95
CA LEU A 206 -12.36 18.68 -20.66
C LEU A 206 -12.30 19.69 -19.50
N PHE A 207 -11.46 20.72 -19.62
CA PHE A 207 -11.34 21.74 -18.58
C PHE A 207 -12.63 22.56 -18.42
N GLY A 208 -13.35 22.84 -19.51
CA GLY A 208 -14.66 23.47 -19.48
C GLY A 208 -15.69 22.66 -18.68
N ARG A 209 -15.73 21.33 -18.84
CA ARG A 209 -16.66 20.46 -18.10
C ARG A 209 -16.39 20.42 -16.59
N THR A 210 -15.13 20.49 -16.16
CA THR A 210 -14.78 20.47 -14.72
C THR A 210 -15.29 21.68 -13.93
N SER A 211 -15.56 22.80 -14.61
CA SER A 211 -16.01 24.06 -14.01
C SER A 211 -17.46 24.05 -13.50
N LYS A 212 -18.28 23.07 -13.93
CA LYS A 212 -19.71 23.03 -13.61
C LYS A 212 -19.94 22.70 -12.12
N PRO A 213 -20.79 23.46 -11.39
CA PRO A 213 -21.06 23.18 -9.98
C PRO A 213 -21.90 21.90 -9.78
N GLY A 214 -21.77 21.26 -8.62
CA GLY A 214 -22.59 20.11 -8.21
C GLY A 214 -21.80 18.82 -7.91
N ARG A 215 -22.49 17.82 -7.35
CA ARG A 215 -21.95 16.48 -7.09
C ARG A 215 -22.55 15.51 -8.11
N SER A 216 -21.75 15.05 -9.07
CA SER A 216 -22.14 14.00 -10.01
C SER A 216 -20.94 13.12 -10.34
N ALA A 217 -21.20 11.84 -10.61
CA ALA A 217 -20.16 10.90 -11.02
C ALA A 217 -19.46 11.35 -12.33
N ALA A 218 -20.20 12.00 -13.23
CA ALA A 218 -19.65 12.58 -14.45
C ALA A 218 -18.62 13.68 -14.15
N ARG A 219 -18.94 14.60 -13.23
CA ARG A 219 -18.01 15.66 -12.83
C ARG A 219 -16.77 15.09 -12.13
N GLU A 220 -16.95 14.09 -11.28
CA GLU A 220 -15.85 13.40 -10.61
C GLU A 220 -14.90 12.76 -11.62
N ALA A 221 -15.45 12.04 -12.61
CA ALA A 221 -14.67 11.46 -13.70
C ALA A 221 -13.94 12.52 -14.54
N ASP A 222 -14.61 13.63 -14.87
CA ASP A 222 -13.99 14.76 -15.59
C ASP A 222 -12.83 15.38 -14.77
N LEU A 223 -12.99 15.55 -13.44
CA LEU A 223 -11.93 16.07 -12.57
C LEU A 223 -10.74 15.13 -12.48
N ILE A 224 -10.97 13.82 -12.34
CA ILE A 224 -9.92 12.81 -12.32
C ILE A 224 -9.16 12.81 -13.66
N GLN A 225 -9.89 12.84 -14.79
CA GLN A 225 -9.27 12.89 -16.11
C GLN A 225 -8.46 14.18 -16.31
N ALA A 226 -8.96 15.33 -15.86
CA ALA A 226 -8.24 16.60 -15.91
C ALA A 226 -6.96 16.58 -15.07
N ILE A 227 -6.98 15.94 -13.89
CA ILE A 227 -5.79 15.69 -13.06
C ILE A 227 -4.78 14.83 -13.83
N HIS A 228 -5.21 13.72 -14.43
CA HIS A 228 -4.33 12.82 -15.18
C HIS A 228 -3.64 13.52 -16.35
N VAL A 229 -4.42 14.26 -17.16
CA VAL A 229 -3.91 15.02 -18.31
C VAL A 229 -2.95 16.12 -17.86
N SER A 230 -3.31 16.90 -16.83
CA SER A 230 -2.44 17.97 -16.34
C SER A 230 -1.15 17.44 -15.69
N LEU A 231 -1.20 16.27 -15.03
CA LEU A 231 0.00 15.58 -14.55
C LEU A 231 0.92 15.16 -15.71
N ALA A 232 0.34 14.62 -16.79
CA ALA A 232 1.11 14.21 -17.96
C ALA A 232 1.78 15.41 -18.66
N LEU A 233 1.03 16.50 -18.89
CA LEU A 233 1.58 17.74 -19.45
C LEU A 233 2.69 18.31 -18.56
N SER A 234 2.44 18.42 -17.26
CA SER A 234 3.43 18.88 -16.27
C SER A 234 4.70 18.01 -16.28
N SER A 235 4.56 16.70 -16.46
CA SER A 235 5.70 15.79 -16.57
C SER A 235 6.48 16.06 -17.85
N LEU A 236 5.82 16.14 -19.01
CA LEU A 236 6.47 16.44 -20.29
C LEU A 236 7.21 17.79 -20.25
N ASP A 237 6.57 18.82 -19.71
CA ASP A 237 7.18 20.14 -19.55
C ASP A 237 8.41 20.11 -18.64
N LEU A 238 8.38 19.32 -17.55
CA LEU A 238 9.56 19.14 -16.67
C LEU A 238 10.73 18.50 -17.42
N TYR A 239 10.47 17.44 -18.19
CA TYR A 239 11.49 16.76 -18.99
C TYR A 239 12.05 17.65 -20.11
N ASN A 240 11.23 18.54 -20.66
CA ASN A 240 11.63 19.49 -21.71
C ASN A 240 12.20 20.82 -21.16
N ALA A 241 12.33 20.97 -19.84
CA ALA A 241 12.75 22.21 -19.17
C ALA A 241 11.82 23.43 -19.42
N GLU A 242 10.54 23.21 -19.71
CA GLU A 242 9.50 24.22 -19.93
C GLU A 242 8.83 24.64 -18.60
N TYR A 243 9.61 25.25 -17.70
CA TYR A 243 9.20 25.45 -16.30
C TYR A 243 7.94 26.31 -16.12
N THR A 244 7.69 27.27 -17.01
CA THR A 244 6.49 28.13 -16.93
C THR A 244 5.22 27.30 -17.14
N ASN A 245 5.23 26.40 -18.13
CA ASN A 245 4.11 25.51 -18.42
C ASN A 245 3.98 24.44 -17.34
N HIS A 246 5.10 23.85 -16.90
CA HIS A 246 5.13 22.92 -15.78
C HIS A 246 4.43 23.48 -14.53
N VAL A 247 4.77 24.71 -14.12
CA VAL A 247 4.17 25.36 -12.94
C VAL A 247 2.68 25.62 -13.14
N LYS A 248 2.28 26.03 -14.35
CA LYS A 248 0.88 26.26 -14.70
C LYS A 248 0.06 24.98 -14.58
N GLU A 249 0.56 23.86 -15.11
CA GLU A 249 -0.11 22.57 -15.03
C GLU A 249 -0.12 22.01 -13.60
N CYS A 250 0.97 22.14 -12.84
CA CYS A 250 0.99 21.81 -11.41
C CYS A 250 -0.10 22.56 -10.61
N ARG A 251 -0.30 23.86 -10.89
CA ARG A 251 -1.35 24.65 -10.27
C ARG A 251 -2.75 24.19 -10.68
N ARG A 252 -2.94 23.77 -11.93
CA ARG A 252 -4.21 23.17 -12.40
C ARG A 252 -4.52 21.87 -11.66
N VAL A 253 -3.55 20.97 -11.55
CA VAL A 253 -3.69 19.72 -10.77
C VAL A 253 -4.15 20.02 -9.34
N LEU A 254 -3.47 20.95 -8.65
CA LEU A 254 -3.86 21.35 -7.30
C LEU A 254 -5.29 21.92 -7.24
N GLY A 255 -5.68 22.74 -8.21
CA GLY A 255 -7.04 23.27 -8.31
C GLY A 255 -8.10 22.17 -8.48
N PHE A 256 -7.84 21.19 -9.35
CA PHE A 256 -8.74 20.06 -9.56
C PHE A 256 -8.79 19.11 -8.35
N LEU A 257 -7.66 18.88 -7.66
CA LEU A 257 -7.63 18.13 -6.41
C LEU A 257 -8.51 18.79 -5.35
N VAL A 258 -8.38 20.11 -5.15
CA VAL A 258 -9.21 20.86 -4.19
C VAL A 258 -10.68 20.78 -4.59
N ALA A 259 -11.00 20.90 -5.89
CA ALA A 259 -12.37 20.76 -6.37
C ALA A 259 -12.94 19.36 -6.10
N LEU A 260 -12.14 18.31 -6.31
CA LEU A 260 -12.48 16.92 -6.03
C LEU A 260 -12.67 16.68 -4.51
N GLU A 261 -11.77 17.18 -3.67
CA GLU A 261 -11.88 17.10 -2.21
C GLU A 261 -13.15 17.82 -1.70
N ASN A 262 -13.50 18.95 -2.31
CA ASN A 262 -14.71 19.72 -1.98
C ASN A 262 -16.02 19.01 -2.36
N ILE A 263 -16.01 18.13 -3.37
CA ILE A 263 -17.15 17.23 -3.63
C ILE A 263 -17.47 16.42 -2.36
N TYR A 264 -16.48 16.10 -1.54
CA TYR A 264 -16.67 15.37 -0.29
C TYR A 264 -16.39 16.19 0.98
N GLY A 265 -16.41 17.52 0.88
CA GLY A 265 -16.04 18.44 1.96
C GLY A 265 -16.78 18.26 3.28
N SER A 266 -17.98 17.67 3.26
CA SER A 266 -18.83 17.38 4.43
C SER A 266 -18.85 15.90 4.86
N SER A 267 -17.99 15.08 4.25
CA SER A 267 -17.91 13.64 4.47
C SER A 267 -16.59 13.29 5.17
N SER A 268 -16.62 12.40 6.16
CA SER A 268 -15.41 11.89 6.82
C SER A 268 -14.45 11.29 5.79
N LEU A 269 -13.15 11.30 6.08
CA LEU A 269 -12.08 10.74 5.23
C LEU A 269 -12.41 9.33 4.72
N GLU A 270 -13.07 8.55 5.56
CA GLU A 270 -13.55 7.19 5.28
C GLU A 270 -14.70 7.12 4.25
N ILE A 271 -15.62 8.08 4.29
CA ILE A 271 -16.69 8.23 3.29
C ILE A 271 -16.10 8.68 1.94
N ARG A 272 -15.02 9.49 1.96
CA ARG A 272 -14.30 9.90 0.74
C ARG A 272 -13.66 8.69 0.05
N ARG A 273 -12.94 7.87 0.82
CA ARG A 273 -12.29 6.63 0.33
C ARG A 273 -13.32 5.68 -0.30
N ARG A 274 -14.45 5.45 0.37
CA ARG A 274 -15.55 4.61 -0.13
C ARG A 274 -16.23 5.14 -1.41
N ALA A 275 -16.33 6.46 -1.56
CA ALA A 275 -16.91 7.04 -2.76
C ALA A 275 -15.98 6.88 -3.99
N ILE A 276 -14.68 7.08 -3.78
CA ILE A 276 -13.63 6.98 -4.80
C ILE A 276 -13.39 5.52 -5.23
N GLU A 277 -13.53 4.56 -4.32
CA GLU A 277 -13.45 3.12 -4.64
C GLU A 277 -14.66 2.61 -5.45
N GLY A 278 -15.66 3.45 -5.69
CA GLY A 278 -16.94 3.06 -6.27
C GLY A 278 -17.78 2.23 -5.30
N GLY A 279 -19.09 2.15 -5.52
CA GLY A 279 -20.05 1.43 -4.66
C GLY A 279 -19.80 -0.07 -4.44
N ASN A 280 -18.68 -0.62 -4.92
CA ASN A 280 -18.13 -1.92 -4.57
C ASN A 280 -17.31 -1.92 -3.26
N GLY A 281 -17.11 -0.75 -2.63
CA GLY A 281 -16.57 -0.60 -1.27
C GLY A 281 -17.49 -1.14 -0.16
N ARG A 282 -18.64 -1.73 -0.49
CA ARG A 282 -19.28 -2.69 0.42
C ARG A 282 -18.43 -3.96 0.42
N TRP A 283 -17.63 -4.15 1.47
CA TRP A 283 -17.05 -5.44 1.87
C TRP A 283 -15.81 -6.00 1.13
N ARG A 284 -14.98 -5.19 0.46
CA ARG A 284 -13.71 -5.72 -0.13
C ARG A 284 -12.43 -4.93 0.15
N GLY A 285 -12.50 -3.88 0.96
CA GLY A 285 -11.39 -2.96 1.23
C GLY A 285 -10.60 -3.21 2.52
N HIS A 286 -10.73 -4.37 3.17
CA HIS A 286 -9.92 -4.71 4.33
C HIS A 286 -9.29 -6.08 4.15
N ASP A 287 -7.96 -6.08 4.08
CA ASP A 287 -7.05 -7.13 4.50
C ASP A 287 -7.46 -8.57 4.16
N LYS A 288 -6.93 -9.09 3.05
CA LYS A 288 -6.79 -10.54 2.82
C LYS A 288 -5.93 -11.26 3.88
N ALA A 289 -5.44 -10.56 4.90
CA ALA A 289 -4.69 -11.13 6.03
C ALA A 289 -5.42 -11.05 7.39
N GLY A 290 -6.59 -10.40 7.47
CA GLY A 290 -7.32 -10.19 8.72
C GLY A 290 -8.64 -10.96 8.75
N ARG A 291 -8.61 -12.17 9.33
CA ARG A 291 -9.74 -13.06 9.62
C ARG A 291 -11.06 -12.33 9.94
N ILE A 292 -11.93 -12.18 8.95
CA ILE A 292 -13.34 -12.52 9.13
C ILE A 292 -13.52 -13.75 8.24
N LYS A 293 -14.16 -14.81 8.74
CA LYS A 293 -14.71 -15.86 7.88
C LYS A 293 -15.89 -15.29 7.07
N SER A 294 -15.70 -14.15 6.39
CA SER A 294 -16.69 -13.42 5.61
C SER A 294 -17.28 -14.28 4.51
N ASP A 295 -16.47 -15.22 4.04
CA ASP A 295 -16.80 -16.15 2.98
C ASP A 295 -17.79 -17.22 3.44
N GLN A 296 -18.11 -17.28 4.75
CA GLN A 296 -19.04 -18.23 5.34
C GLN A 296 -20.37 -17.61 5.80
N ILE A 297 -20.49 -16.28 5.83
CA ILE A 297 -21.73 -15.61 6.27
C ILE A 297 -22.62 -15.37 5.05
N LYS A 298 -23.64 -16.21 4.87
CA LYS A 298 -24.66 -16.01 3.84
C LYS A 298 -25.42 -14.71 4.10
N VAL A 299 -25.88 -14.02 3.05
CA VAL A 299 -26.63 -12.74 3.13
C VAL A 299 -27.79 -12.78 4.14
N GLY A 300 -28.44 -13.93 4.33
CA GLY A 300 -29.49 -14.13 5.33
C GLY A 300 -29.02 -14.07 6.78
N GLN A 301 -27.78 -14.50 7.08
CA GLN A 301 -27.21 -14.52 8.43
C GLN A 301 -26.81 -13.10 8.88
N VAL A 302 -26.36 -12.24 7.96
CA VAL A 302 -26.09 -10.82 8.24
C VAL A 302 -27.34 -10.12 8.76
N LYS A 303 -28.49 -10.31 8.12
CA LYS A 303 -29.76 -9.70 8.56
C LYS A 303 -30.18 -10.16 9.96
N SER A 304 -29.92 -11.42 10.29
CA SER A 304 -30.21 -11.95 11.63
C SER A 304 -29.32 -11.30 12.70
N ILE A 305 -28.05 -11.08 12.40
CA ILE A 305 -27.11 -10.37 13.29
C ILE A 305 -27.53 -8.90 13.44
N GLU A 306 -27.84 -8.21 12.34
CA GLU A 306 -28.34 -6.82 12.37
C GLU A 306 -29.63 -6.70 13.21
N SER A 307 -30.53 -7.67 13.10
CA SER A 307 -31.76 -7.72 13.90
C SER A 307 -31.47 -7.94 15.38
N ALA A 308 -30.51 -8.81 15.72
CA ALA A 308 -30.04 -9.00 17.10
C ALA A 308 -29.44 -7.71 17.68
N ILE A 309 -28.68 -6.95 16.89
CA ILE A 309 -28.12 -5.66 17.31
C ILE A 309 -29.23 -4.65 17.60
N LEU A 310 -30.21 -4.52 16.70
CA LEU A 310 -31.35 -3.62 16.90
C LEU A 310 -32.15 -4.00 18.14
N LYS A 311 -32.42 -5.29 18.35
CA LYS A 311 -33.10 -5.81 19.53
C LYS A 311 -32.35 -5.45 20.81
N VAL A 312 -31.03 -5.68 20.87
CA VAL A 312 -30.23 -5.35 22.07
C VAL A 312 -30.16 -3.85 22.34
N LEU A 313 -30.08 -3.03 21.29
CA LEU A 313 -30.14 -1.57 21.43
C LEU A 313 -31.51 -1.12 21.95
N GLU A 314 -32.58 -1.73 21.44
CA GLU A 314 -33.94 -1.47 21.89
C GLU A 314 -34.22 -1.99 23.30
N ASP A 315 -33.65 -3.11 23.73
CA ASP A 315 -33.85 -3.62 25.08
C ASP A 315 -33.08 -2.80 26.12
N LYS A 316 -31.87 -2.34 25.77
CA LYS A 316 -31.02 -1.62 26.72
C LYS A 316 -31.40 -0.15 26.90
N LYS A 317 -31.96 0.56 25.91
CA LYS A 317 -32.42 2.00 25.93
C LYS A 317 -31.65 3.02 26.80
N LEU A 318 -30.37 2.79 27.11
CA LEU A 318 -29.62 3.55 28.11
C LEU A 318 -28.51 4.45 27.52
N TYR A 319 -28.38 4.49 26.19
CA TYR A 319 -27.30 5.20 25.52
C TYR A 319 -27.73 6.60 25.10
N ARG A 320 -26.90 7.58 25.44
CA ARG A 320 -27.10 8.99 25.07
C ARG A 320 -26.50 9.28 23.70
N LYS A 321 -27.02 10.24 22.95
CA LYS A 321 -26.41 10.74 21.70
C LYS A 321 -24.96 11.23 21.86
N SER A 322 -24.58 11.65 23.07
CA SER A 322 -23.21 12.05 23.39
C SER A 322 -22.24 10.88 23.58
N ASP A 323 -22.75 9.66 23.75
CA ASP A 323 -21.92 8.48 23.92
C ASP A 323 -21.26 8.12 22.60
N ARG A 324 -19.95 7.89 22.63
CA ARG A 324 -19.22 7.47 21.42
C ARG A 324 -19.69 6.07 21.00
N VAL A 325 -19.83 5.87 19.69
CA VAL A 325 -20.37 4.62 19.11
C VAL A 325 -19.52 3.40 19.48
N ASP A 326 -18.20 3.56 19.63
CA ASP A 326 -17.28 2.49 20.04
C ASP A 326 -17.51 2.04 21.48
N VAL A 327 -17.87 2.97 22.37
CA VAL A 327 -18.25 2.67 23.74
C VAL A 327 -19.58 1.94 23.79
N ILE A 328 -20.55 2.33 22.97
CA ILE A 328 -21.84 1.63 22.86
C ILE A 328 -21.63 0.21 22.34
N ALA A 329 -20.85 0.06 21.26
CA ALA A 329 -20.53 -1.23 20.66
C ALA A 329 -19.86 -2.19 21.65
N GLY A 330 -18.86 -1.71 22.41
CA GLY A 330 -18.24 -2.48 23.49
C GLY A 330 -19.22 -2.92 24.58
N LYS A 331 -20.15 -2.04 24.98
CA LYS A 331 -21.15 -2.34 26.03
C LYS A 331 -22.24 -3.32 25.59
N ILE A 332 -22.52 -3.42 24.29
CA ILE A 332 -23.58 -4.32 23.79
C ILE A 332 -23.04 -5.62 23.20
N ALA A 333 -21.76 -5.70 22.87
CA ALA A 333 -21.17 -6.87 22.23
C ALA A 333 -21.47 -8.19 22.95
N GLY A 334 -21.33 -8.27 24.28
CA GLY A 334 -21.66 -9.49 25.02
C GLY A 334 -23.14 -9.89 24.96
N ALA A 335 -24.05 -8.91 24.92
CA ALA A 335 -25.48 -9.19 24.80
C ALA A 335 -25.87 -9.58 23.36
N VAL A 336 -25.26 -8.94 22.37
CA VAL A 336 -25.40 -9.34 20.96
C VAL A 336 -24.81 -10.72 20.73
N GLN A 337 -23.66 -11.04 21.34
CA GLN A 337 -23.05 -12.37 21.30
C GLN A 337 -24.00 -13.44 21.83
N GLY A 338 -24.71 -13.16 22.93
CA GLY A 338 -25.76 -14.04 23.45
C GLY A 338 -26.90 -14.27 22.45
N GLU A 339 -27.43 -13.20 21.84
CA GLU A 339 -28.50 -13.29 20.85
C GLU A 339 -28.09 -13.99 19.55
N ILE A 340 -26.86 -13.80 19.07
CA ILE A 340 -26.38 -14.53 17.89
C ILE A 340 -26.04 -15.99 18.21
N SER A 341 -25.65 -16.29 19.45
CA SER A 341 -25.38 -17.67 19.87
C SER A 341 -26.67 -18.51 19.91
N THR A 342 -27.80 -17.94 20.34
CA THR A 342 -29.11 -18.63 20.29
C THR A 342 -29.60 -18.88 18.85
N LEU A 343 -29.07 -18.12 17.88
CA LEU A 343 -29.30 -18.31 16.45
C LEU A 343 -28.32 -19.30 15.80
N GLY A 344 -27.44 -19.94 16.57
CA GLY A 344 -26.41 -20.86 16.06
C GLY A 344 -25.25 -20.14 15.36
N LEU A 345 -25.06 -18.83 15.63
CA LEU A 345 -24.05 -17.97 15.01
C LEU A 345 -22.95 -17.52 16.00
N GLY A 346 -22.83 -18.18 17.17
CA GLY A 346 -21.89 -17.78 18.22
C GLY A 346 -20.41 -17.89 17.85
N ASP A 347 -20.03 -18.90 17.06
CA ASP A 347 -18.62 -19.20 16.75
C ASP A 347 -18.05 -18.36 15.58
N PHE A 348 -18.84 -17.42 15.05
CA PHE A 348 -18.46 -16.63 13.86
C PHE A 348 -17.63 -15.39 14.16
N PHE A 349 -17.65 -14.90 15.39
CA PHE A 349 -16.94 -13.69 15.80
C PHE A 349 -15.99 -13.96 16.95
N VAL A 350 -14.77 -13.42 16.88
CA VAL A 350 -13.96 -13.15 18.07
C VAL A 350 -14.49 -11.86 18.69
N ASP A 351 -14.51 -11.73 20.02
CA ASP A 351 -15.16 -10.61 20.72
C ASP A 351 -14.85 -9.21 20.15
N LYS A 352 -13.62 -8.98 19.67
CA LYS A 352 -13.20 -7.71 19.05
C LYS A 352 -13.84 -7.46 17.67
N ASP A 353 -14.06 -8.52 16.89
CA ASP A 353 -14.63 -8.43 15.55
C ASP A 353 -16.14 -8.14 15.62
N LEU A 354 -16.83 -8.71 16.62
CA LEU A 354 -18.23 -8.40 16.86
C LEU A 354 -18.42 -6.94 17.29
N GLN A 355 -17.55 -6.42 18.17
CA GLN A 355 -17.57 -5.02 18.57
C GLN A 355 -17.41 -4.10 17.35
N LEU A 356 -16.48 -4.42 16.45
CA LEU A 356 -16.26 -3.65 15.24
C LEU A 356 -17.47 -3.70 14.30
N PHE A 357 -18.06 -4.89 14.11
CA PHE A 357 -19.26 -5.06 13.29
C PHE A 357 -20.43 -4.23 13.83
N ILE A 358 -20.67 -4.27 15.15
CA ILE A 358 -21.70 -3.48 15.83
C ILE A 358 -21.44 -1.98 15.65
N TRP A 359 -20.18 -1.56 15.81
CA TRP A 359 -19.77 -0.18 15.63
C TRP A 359 -20.12 0.33 14.23
N HIS A 360 -19.77 -0.43 13.20
CA HIS A 360 -20.10 -0.11 11.81
C HIS A 360 -21.62 -0.05 11.60
N PHE A 361 -22.34 -1.05 12.07
CA PHE A 361 -23.79 -1.12 11.90
C PHE A 361 -24.50 0.09 12.54
N ILE A 362 -24.14 0.47 13.78
CA ILE A 362 -24.72 1.63 14.45
C ILE A 362 -24.35 2.91 13.70
N SER A 363 -23.11 3.06 13.24
CA SER A 363 -22.65 4.26 12.54
C SER A 363 -23.43 4.50 11.23
N GLU A 364 -23.83 3.43 10.55
CA GLU A 364 -24.44 3.49 9.22
C GLU A 364 -25.97 3.40 9.25
N ASN A 365 -26.54 2.63 10.17
CA ASN A 365 -27.97 2.35 10.21
C ASN A 365 -28.76 3.48 10.92
N LYS A 366 -29.65 4.15 10.18
CA LYS A 366 -30.49 5.24 10.71
C LYS A 366 -31.42 4.78 11.83
N VAL A 367 -31.93 3.55 11.77
CA VAL A 367 -32.81 2.98 12.81
C VAL A 367 -32.02 2.75 14.09
N ALA A 368 -30.84 2.13 13.99
CA ALA A 368 -29.95 1.92 15.14
C ALA A 368 -29.58 3.25 15.83
N ARG A 369 -29.27 4.29 15.05
CA ARG A 369 -29.01 5.64 15.60
C ARG A 369 -30.25 6.28 16.23
N GLY A 370 -31.44 6.01 15.70
CA GLY A 370 -32.70 6.48 16.26
C GLY A 370 -33.03 5.86 17.62
N LEU A 371 -32.47 4.68 17.94
CA LEU A 371 -32.63 4.00 19.23
C LEU A 371 -31.69 4.57 20.32
N ILE A 372 -30.68 5.36 19.95
CA ILE A 372 -29.74 6.05 20.87
C ILE A 372 -30.27 7.48 21.10
N LYS A 373 -30.60 7.81 22.36
CA LYS A 373 -31.43 9.00 22.69
C LYS A 373 -30.66 10.28 22.96
#